data_AF-A0A1C8V7D9-F1
#
_entry.id   AF-A0A1C8V7D9-F1
#
_cell.length_a   1.000
_cell.length_b   1.000
_cell.length_c   1.000
_cell.angle_alpha   90.00
_cell.angle_beta   90.00
_cell.angle_gamma   90.00
#
_symmetry.space_group_name_H-M   'P 1'
#
loop_
_entity.id
_entity.type
_entity.pdbx_description
1 polymer ?
#
loop_
_entity_poly.entity_id
_entity_poly.type
_entity_poly.pdbx_seq_one_letter_code
_entity_poly.pdbx_strand_id
1 'polypeptide(L)'
;QCAAMVKAGKIFATATEDMDALTFGSNILLRHLTFSEARKMPIQEIHLDTVLKELNLTQKEFIDFCILLGCDYTDSIRGIGPKKSIELIRNHKSIEQILENIDKSKYPPPENWNFTGARDLFEHPEVADPETID
;
A
#
# COMPACT_ATOMS: atom_id res chain seq x y z
N GLN A 1 -5.52 -11.80 -4.59
CA GLN A 1 -5.13 -12.77 -5.64
C GLN A 1 -4.20 -12.18 -6.70
N CYS A 2 -4.59 -11.14 -7.47
CA CYS A 2 -3.80 -10.65 -8.62
C CYS A 2 -2.35 -10.28 -8.28
N ALA A 3 -2.14 -9.54 -7.19
CA ALA A 3 -0.80 -9.19 -6.71
C ALA A 3 0.08 -10.43 -6.45
N ALA A 4 -0.49 -11.50 -5.91
CA ALA A 4 0.23 -12.75 -5.67
C ALA A 4 0.63 -13.45 -6.99
N MET A 5 -0.25 -13.46 -7.99
CA MET A 5 0.04 -14.01 -9.33
C MET A 5 1.17 -13.23 -10.04
N VAL A 6 1.18 -11.89 -9.92
CA VAL A 6 2.27 -11.04 -10.45
C VAL A 6 3.58 -11.33 -9.73
N LYS A 7 3.56 -11.42 -8.39
CA LYS A 7 4.76 -11.76 -7.60
C LYS A 7 5.33 -13.12 -7.98
N ALA A 8 4.48 -14.10 -8.24
CA ALA A 8 4.86 -15.44 -8.68
C ALA A 8 5.32 -15.50 -10.15
N GLY A 9 5.22 -14.40 -10.91
CA GLY A 9 5.61 -14.35 -12.32
C GLY A 9 4.65 -15.09 -13.27
N LYS A 10 3.46 -15.48 -12.80
CA LYS A 10 2.43 -16.14 -13.63
C LYS A 10 1.77 -15.18 -14.61
N ILE A 11 1.67 -13.90 -14.23
CA ILE A 11 1.11 -12.83 -15.06
C ILE A 11 2.03 -11.61 -15.04
N PHE A 12 1.94 -10.79 -16.09
CA PHE A 12 2.81 -9.62 -16.28
C PHE A 12 2.53 -8.50 -15.25
N ALA A 13 1.27 -8.12 -15.05
CA ALA A 13 0.89 -7.00 -14.20
C ALA A 13 -0.54 -7.16 -13.67
N THR A 14 -0.85 -6.48 -12.57
CA THR A 14 -2.23 -6.34 -12.08
C THR A 14 -2.87 -5.14 -12.79
N ALA A 15 -4.03 -5.32 -13.42
CA ALA A 15 -4.79 -4.23 -14.02
C ALA A 15 -5.98 -3.84 -13.14
N THR A 16 -5.87 -2.71 -12.45
CA THR A 16 -6.93 -2.18 -11.58
C THR A 16 -6.73 -0.68 -11.36
N GLU A 17 -7.81 0.03 -11.02
CA GLU A 17 -7.71 1.42 -10.54
C GLU A 17 -7.36 1.51 -9.06
N ASP A 18 -7.44 0.39 -8.34
CA ASP A 18 -7.12 0.31 -6.93
C ASP A 18 -5.60 0.31 -6.70
N MET A 19 -5.13 1.31 -5.97
CA MET A 19 -3.70 1.46 -5.68
C MET A 19 -3.22 0.51 -4.59
N ASP A 20 -4.13 -0.09 -3.82
CA ASP A 20 -3.79 -1.04 -2.76
C ASP A 20 -3.11 -2.31 -3.30
N ALA A 21 -3.23 -2.58 -4.60
CA ALA A 21 -2.50 -3.65 -5.29
C ALA A 21 -0.98 -3.54 -5.11
N LEU A 22 -0.44 -2.31 -5.05
CA LEU A 22 0.99 -2.07 -4.75
C LEU A 22 1.31 -2.37 -3.28
N THR A 23 0.38 -2.06 -2.37
CA THR A 23 0.50 -2.35 -0.92
C THR A 23 0.49 -3.85 -0.66
N PHE A 24 -0.36 -4.61 -1.36
CA PHE A 24 -0.32 -6.08 -1.41
C PHE A 24 0.93 -6.62 -2.14
N GLY A 25 1.73 -5.74 -2.74
CA GLY A 25 3.04 -6.04 -3.31
C GLY A 25 3.02 -6.49 -4.78
N SER A 26 2.01 -6.14 -5.56
CA SER A 26 2.05 -6.34 -7.02
C SER A 26 3.27 -5.61 -7.60
N ASN A 27 4.17 -6.33 -8.29
CA ASN A 27 5.39 -5.73 -8.85
C ASN A 27 5.08 -4.62 -9.87
N ILE A 28 4.04 -4.84 -10.67
CA ILE A 28 3.58 -3.92 -11.72
C ILE A 28 2.07 -3.72 -11.58
N LEU A 29 1.63 -2.46 -11.59
CA LEU A 29 0.23 -2.05 -11.61
C LEU A 29 -0.06 -1.26 -12.90
N LEU A 30 -1.08 -1.68 -13.64
CA LEU A 30 -1.60 -0.98 -14.80
C LEU A 30 -2.93 -0.29 -14.45
N ARG A 31 -2.98 1.02 -14.67
CA ARG A 31 -4.19 1.84 -14.57
C ARG A 31 -4.64 2.33 -15.93
N HIS A 32 -5.92 2.66 -16.00
CA HIS A 32 -6.68 3.08 -17.17
C HIS A 32 -6.85 1.99 -18.23
N LEU A 33 -6.45 0.75 -17.95
CA LEU A 33 -6.56 -0.35 -18.92
C LEU A 33 -8.02 -0.68 -19.27
N THR A 34 -8.92 -0.55 -18.30
CA THR A 34 -10.36 -0.84 -18.46
C THR A 34 -11.19 0.38 -18.82
N PHE A 35 -10.56 1.54 -19.02
CA PHE A 35 -11.28 2.74 -19.43
C PHE A 35 -11.76 2.61 -20.87
N SER A 36 -12.91 3.21 -21.17
CA SER A 36 -13.40 3.30 -22.54
C SER A 36 -12.38 4.03 -23.41
N GLU A 37 -12.10 3.48 -24.59
CA GLU A 37 -11.22 4.06 -25.61
C GLU A 37 -11.57 5.54 -25.91
N ALA A 38 -12.86 5.90 -25.84
CA ALA A 38 -13.34 7.27 -26.04
C ALA A 38 -12.72 8.29 -25.08
N ARG A 39 -12.27 7.87 -23.89
CA ARG A 39 -11.57 8.75 -22.93
C ARG A 39 -10.16 9.10 -23.38
N LYS A 40 -9.56 8.34 -24.31
CA LYS A 40 -8.21 8.54 -24.85
C LYS A 40 -7.15 8.75 -23.75
N MET A 41 -7.34 8.11 -22.60
CA MET A 41 -6.39 8.17 -21.50
C MET A 41 -5.30 7.11 -21.73
N PRO A 42 -4.01 7.48 -21.67
CA PRO A 42 -2.94 6.51 -21.80
C PRO A 42 -2.97 5.55 -20.60
N ILE A 43 -2.60 4.30 -20.86
CA ILE A 43 -2.34 3.31 -19.80
C ILE A 43 -1.19 3.85 -18.95
N GLN A 44 -1.40 3.85 -17.63
CA GLN A 44 -0.38 4.22 -16.67
C GLN A 44 0.19 2.95 -16.06
N GLU A 45 1.50 2.77 -16.19
CA GLU A 45 2.25 1.66 -15.60
C GLU A 45 3.04 2.15 -14.39
N ILE A 46 2.90 1.46 -13.27
CA ILE A 46 3.57 1.80 -12.01
C ILE A 46 4.33 0.56 -11.54
N HIS A 47 5.65 0.71 -11.38
CA HIS A 47 6.52 -0.33 -10.87
C HIS A 47 6.80 -0.12 -9.38
N LEU A 48 6.50 -1.14 -8.57
CA LEU A 48 6.65 -1.09 -7.12
C LEU A 48 8.11 -0.89 -6.70
N ASP A 49 9.07 -1.53 -7.39
CA ASP A 49 10.50 -1.40 -7.10
C ASP A 49 10.99 0.06 -7.22
N THR A 50 10.51 0.77 -8.23
CA THR A 50 10.80 2.18 -8.49
C THR A 50 10.17 3.04 -7.42
N VAL A 51 8.90 2.78 -7.04
CA VAL A 51 8.22 3.49 -5.95
C VAL A 51 8.99 3.34 -4.63
N LEU A 52 9.34 2.11 -4.25
CA LEU A 52 10.08 1.82 -3.02
C LEU A 52 11.45 2.50 -3.02
N LYS A 53 12.17 2.45 -4.15
CA LYS A 53 13.47 3.08 -4.31
C LYS A 53 13.41 4.60 -4.18
N GLU A 54 12.50 5.26 -4.90
CA GLU A 54 12.36 6.72 -4.89
C GLU A 54 11.83 7.23 -3.53
N LEU A 55 10.98 6.45 -2.86
CA LEU A 55 10.54 6.74 -1.50
C LEU A 55 11.57 6.36 -0.44
N ASN A 56 12.61 5.59 -0.79
CA ASN A 56 13.60 5.01 0.11
C ASN A 56 12.94 4.25 1.27
N LEU A 57 12.01 3.36 0.92
CA LEU A 57 11.26 2.51 1.84
C LEU A 57 11.42 1.04 1.47
N THR A 58 11.40 0.18 2.48
CA THR A 58 11.14 -1.26 2.31
C THR A 58 9.65 -1.51 2.11
N GLN A 59 9.27 -2.72 1.64
CA GLN A 59 7.84 -3.06 1.49
C GLN A 59 7.08 -2.95 2.82
N LYS A 60 7.69 -3.33 3.94
CA LYS A 60 7.06 -3.25 5.27
C LYS A 60 6.79 -1.80 5.69
N GLU A 61 7.79 -0.94 5.49
CA GLU A 61 7.65 0.50 5.74
C GLU A 61 6.62 1.13 4.78
N PHE A 62 6.54 0.66 3.54
CA PHE A 62 5.55 1.11 2.57
C PHE A 62 4.12 0.73 2.95
N ILE A 63 3.89 -0.48 3.49
CA ILE A 63 2.59 -0.88 4.02
C ILE A 63 2.14 0.05 5.15
N ASP A 64 3.02 0.30 6.12
CA ASP A 64 2.75 1.23 7.23
C ASP A 64 2.50 2.66 6.73
N PHE A 65 3.27 3.09 5.73
CA PHE A 65 3.04 4.36 5.06
C PHE A 65 1.64 4.43 4.42
N CYS A 66 1.21 3.40 3.69
CA CYS A 66 -0.12 3.34 3.08
C CYS A 66 -1.24 3.34 4.13
N ILE A 67 -1.08 2.63 5.24
CA ILE A 67 -2.05 2.67 6.35
C ILE A 67 -2.16 4.09 6.94
N LEU A 68 -1.03 4.79 7.10
CA LEU A 68 -1.03 6.20 7.56
C LEU A 68 -1.64 7.17 6.55
N LEU A 69 -1.56 6.89 5.25
CA LEU A 69 -2.26 7.67 4.22
C LEU A 69 -3.78 7.49 4.29
N GLY A 70 -4.23 6.35 4.84
CA GLY A 70 -5.61 5.89 4.81
C GLY A 70 -5.76 4.73 3.84
N CYS A 71 -6.40 3.66 4.31
CA CYS A 71 -6.80 2.50 3.52
C CYS A 71 -8.21 2.06 3.92
N ASP A 72 -8.78 1.12 3.19
CA ASP A 72 -10.17 0.68 3.41
C ASP A 72 -10.32 -0.27 4.62
N TYR A 73 -9.22 -0.70 5.24
CA TYR A 73 -9.20 -1.75 6.27
C TYR A 73 -9.18 -1.21 7.71
N THR A 74 -8.83 0.07 7.89
CA THR A 74 -8.76 0.72 9.21
C THR A 74 -8.76 2.24 9.07
N ASP A 75 -9.13 2.95 10.13
CA ASP A 75 -8.98 4.40 10.21
C ASP A 75 -7.51 4.85 10.11
N SER A 76 -7.28 6.16 9.98
CA SER A 76 -5.95 6.77 10.01
C SER A 76 -5.89 7.93 11.01
N ILE A 77 -4.67 8.39 11.33
CA ILE A 77 -4.48 9.48 12.30
C ILE A 77 -4.89 10.81 11.67
N ARG A 78 -5.95 11.42 12.21
CA ARG A 78 -6.45 12.71 11.74
C ARG A 78 -5.36 13.79 11.78
N GLY A 79 -5.20 14.51 10.67
CA GLY A 79 -4.23 15.60 10.55
C GLY A 79 -2.82 15.15 10.13
N ILE A 80 -2.59 13.85 9.97
CA ILE A 80 -1.39 13.31 9.33
C ILE A 80 -1.73 13.03 7.87
N GLY A 81 -1.28 13.92 6.97
CA GLY A 81 -1.42 13.77 5.53
C GLY A 81 -0.15 13.26 4.85
N PRO A 82 -0.14 13.13 3.50
CA PRO A 82 0.91 12.41 2.77
C PRO A 82 2.34 12.84 3.05
N LYS A 83 2.58 14.16 3.12
CA LYS A 83 3.91 14.71 3.41
C LYS A 83 4.39 14.36 4.81
N LYS A 84 3.49 14.32 5.80
CA LYS A 84 3.84 14.00 7.17
C LYS A 84 4.00 12.49 7.35
N SER A 85 3.14 11.68 6.71
CA SER A 85 3.24 10.22 6.76
C SER A 85 4.60 9.73 6.26
N ILE A 86 5.09 10.26 5.12
CA ILE A 86 6.40 9.85 4.58
C ILE A 86 7.58 10.30 5.47
N GLU A 87 7.50 11.50 6.06
CA GLU A 87 8.50 11.99 7.01
C GLU A 87 8.56 11.09 8.24
N LEU A 88 7.41 10.79 8.83
CA LEU A 88 7.30 9.96 10.02
C LEU A 88 7.81 8.54 9.77
N ILE A 89 7.42 7.90 8.65
CA ILE A 89 7.87 6.55 8.34
C ILE A 89 9.38 6.51 8.07
N ARG A 90 9.94 7.51 7.37
CA ARG A 90 11.39 7.55 7.14
C ARG A 90 12.19 7.67 8.44
N ASN A 91 11.67 8.40 9.42
CA ASN A 91 12.34 8.65 10.69
C ASN A 91 12.16 7.50 11.69
N HIS A 92 10.97 6.90 11.75
CA HIS A 92 10.58 5.97 12.82
C HIS A 92 10.40 4.52 12.34
N LYS A 93 10.32 4.29 11.03
CA LYS A 93 10.27 2.99 10.35
C LYS A 93 9.01 2.15 10.56
N SER A 94 8.23 2.36 11.61
CA SER A 94 6.95 1.70 11.81
C SER A 94 5.91 2.58 12.51
N ILE A 95 4.63 2.21 12.39
CA ILE A 95 3.52 2.89 13.08
C ILE A 95 3.72 2.86 14.61
N GLU A 96 4.18 1.76 15.19
CA GLU A 96 4.45 1.65 16.63
C GLU A 96 5.46 2.71 17.09
N GLN A 97 6.59 2.81 16.39
CA GLN A 97 7.63 3.79 16.71
C GLN A 97 7.13 5.23 16.49
N ILE A 98 6.26 5.46 15.50
CA ILE A 98 5.60 6.75 15.33
C ILE A 98 4.74 7.06 16.56
N LEU A 99 3.90 6.13 17.00
CA LEU A 99 3.02 6.32 18.16
C LEU A 99 3.78 6.56 19.45
N GLU A 100 5.01 6.06 19.58
CA GLU A 100 5.89 6.35 20.73
C GLU A 100 6.47 7.78 20.70
N ASN A 101 6.63 8.38 19.50
CA ASN A 101 7.38 9.62 19.31
C ASN A 101 6.54 10.83 18.87
N ILE A 102 5.27 10.65 18.48
CA ILE A 102 4.39 11.76 18.11
C ILE A 102 3.72 12.43 19.30
N ASP A 103 3.38 13.71 19.14
CA ASP A 103 2.49 14.43 20.05
C ASP A 103 1.05 13.94 19.88
N LYS A 104 0.62 13.02 20.75
CA LYS A 104 -0.73 12.45 20.77
C LYS A 104 -1.83 13.45 21.11
N SER A 105 -1.50 14.60 21.72
CA SER A 105 -2.49 15.64 21.98
C SER A 105 -2.89 16.36 20.68
N LYS A 106 -1.92 16.51 19.77
CA LYS A 106 -2.11 17.12 18.45
C LYS A 106 -2.58 16.11 17.39
N TYR A 107 -2.06 14.89 17.47
CA TYR A 107 -2.34 13.80 16.53
C TYR A 107 -2.85 12.57 17.29
N PRO A 108 -4.07 12.63 17.85
CA PRO A 108 -4.62 11.50 18.57
C PRO A 108 -4.87 10.33 17.61
N PRO A 109 -4.35 9.13 17.89
CA PRO A 109 -4.68 7.94 17.10
C PRO A 109 -6.17 7.59 17.28
N PRO A 110 -6.78 6.89 16.30
CA PRO A 110 -8.14 6.38 16.43
C PRO A 110 -8.31 5.51 17.69
N GLU A 111 -9.51 5.50 18.26
CA GLU A 111 -9.83 4.63 19.38
C GLU A 111 -9.84 3.16 18.91
N ASN A 112 -9.20 2.26 19.67
CA ASN A 112 -9.06 0.84 19.31
C ASN A 112 -8.49 0.61 17.89
N TRP A 113 -7.54 1.47 17.47
CA TRP A 113 -6.99 1.45 16.11
C TRP A 113 -6.34 0.11 15.74
N ASN A 114 -6.98 -0.66 14.86
CA ASN A 114 -6.52 -1.99 14.42
C ASN A 114 -5.59 -1.92 13.19
N PHE A 115 -4.55 -1.08 13.26
CA PHE A 115 -3.57 -0.99 12.17
C PHE A 115 -2.76 -2.28 11.99
N THR A 116 -2.58 -3.06 13.06
CA THR A 116 -1.89 -4.36 13.01
C THR A 116 -2.68 -5.38 12.19
N GLY A 117 -4.00 -5.43 12.33
CA GLY A 117 -4.86 -6.28 11.50
C GLY A 117 -4.84 -5.86 10.02
N ALA A 118 -4.86 -4.55 9.74
CA ALA A 118 -4.70 -4.06 8.37
C ALA A 118 -3.32 -4.42 7.77
N ARG A 119 -2.25 -4.29 8.57
CA ARG A 119 -0.89 -4.69 8.14
C ARG A 119 -0.82 -6.18 7.85
N ASP A 120 -1.35 -7.02 8.74
CA ASP A 120 -1.39 -8.47 8.56
C ASP A 120 -2.15 -8.86 7.28
N LEU A 121 -3.27 -8.20 7.00
CA LEU A 121 -4.02 -8.39 5.76
C LEU A 121 -3.18 -8.08 4.51
N PHE A 122 -2.34 -7.04 4.53
CA PHE A 122 -1.46 -6.72 3.40
C PHE A 122 -0.25 -7.64 3.29
N GLU A 123 0.33 -8.07 4.41
CA GLU A 123 1.52 -8.94 4.44
C GLU A 123 1.16 -10.40 4.14
N HIS A 124 0.01 -10.85 4.63
CA HIS A 124 -0.48 -12.22 4.61
C HIS A 124 -1.93 -12.31 4.10
N PRO A 125 -2.22 -11.81 2.89
CA PRO A 125 -3.57 -11.87 2.35
C PRO A 125 -3.97 -13.33 2.10
N GLU A 126 -5.24 -13.65 2.37
CA GLU A 126 -5.80 -14.94 1.99
C GLU A 126 -5.92 -15.01 0.46
N VAL A 127 -5.03 -15.76 -0.17
CA VAL A 127 -4.95 -15.96 -1.62
C VAL A 127 -4.74 -17.43 -1.91
N ALA A 128 -5.30 -17.89 -3.03
CA ALA A 128 -5.00 -19.23 -3.54
C ALA A 128 -3.53 -19.29 -3.98
N ASP A 129 -2.92 -20.46 -3.83
CA ASP A 129 -1.52 -20.72 -4.22
C ASP A 129 -1.36 -20.47 -5.74
N PRO A 130 -0.55 -19.47 -6.15
CA PRO A 130 -0.34 -19.16 -7.56
C PRO A 130 0.18 -20.33 -8.39
N GLU A 131 0.87 -21.30 -7.78
CA GLU A 131 1.35 -22.49 -8.50
C GLU A 131 0.25 -23.48 -8.84
N THR A 132 -0.89 -23.41 -8.15
CA THR A 132 -2.06 -24.28 -8.40
C THR A 132 -3.03 -23.72 -9.44
N ILE A 133 -2.75 -22.53 -9.97
CA ILE A 133 -3.60 -21.81 -10.92
C ILE A 133 -2.91 -21.83 -12.29
N ASP A 134 -3.62 -22.35 -13.29
CA ASP A 134 -3.18 -22.42 -14.69
C ASP A 134 -3.21 -21.05 -15.39
#